data_AF-A0AAD5ME72-F1
#
_entry.id   AF-A0AAD5ME72-F1
#
_cell.length_a   1.000
_cell.length_b   1.000
_cell.length_c   1.000
_cell.angle_alpha   90.00
_cell.angle_beta   90.00
_cell.angle_gamma   90.00
#
_symmetry.space_group_name_H-M   'P 1'
#
loop_
_entity.id
_entity.type
_entity.pdbx_description
1 polymer ?
#
loop_
_entity_poly.entity_id
_entity_poly.type
_entity_poly.pdbx_seq_one_letter_code
_entity_poly.pdbx_strand_id
1 'polypeptide(L)'
;MALLPIKFHEHLQLTNVGIRPQNICFANVTMESDKFIVVREMIGDSQQVVIIDLADPTNPQRRPISADSVIMHPTAKIIALKSGKTLQIFNIELKAKVKAHQNSEDIIFWKWINEKTIALVSETAVYHWSIEGETAPVKMFDRHQSLSGSQIINYRADSECKWLVLVGIAAKENRVVGNMQLYSTERRVSQPIEGHVASFVRFKMDGNPHPSNLFCFFREKRSWWKTSRHRSWLTTGRKSTLPKESCRRTVHC
;
A
#
# COMPACT_ATOMS: atom_id res chain seq x y z
N MET A 1 16.34 -17.80 31.38
CA MET A 1 15.11 -17.61 30.58
C MET A 1 15.49 -16.91 29.29
N ALA A 2 15.20 -17.50 28.12
CA ALA A 2 15.54 -16.88 26.84
C ALA A 2 14.62 -15.67 26.58
N LEU A 3 15.21 -14.50 26.34
CA LEU A 3 14.47 -13.30 25.94
C LEU A 3 13.85 -13.53 24.57
N LEU A 4 12.54 -13.31 24.45
CA LEU A 4 11.85 -13.38 23.17
C LEU A 4 12.39 -12.29 22.23
N PRO A 5 12.61 -12.59 20.94
CA PRO A 5 13.17 -11.63 19.98
C PRO A 5 12.17 -10.55 19.54
N ILE A 6 10.93 -10.59 20.05
CA ILE A 6 9.85 -9.66 19.70
C ILE A 6 9.26 -9.03 20.96
N LYS A 7 8.86 -7.76 20.83
CA LYS A 7 8.03 -7.06 21.80
C LYS A 7 6.63 -6.92 21.22
N PHE A 8 5.65 -7.50 21.90
CA PHE A 8 4.24 -7.39 21.51
C PHE A 8 3.56 -6.38 22.43
N HIS A 9 2.89 -5.39 21.84
CA HIS A 9 2.18 -4.33 22.55
C HIS A 9 0.81 -4.10 21.91
N GLU A 10 -0.23 -4.07 22.73
CA GLU A 10 -1.55 -3.57 22.34
C GLU A 10 -1.59 -2.07 22.62
N HIS A 11 -1.71 -1.25 21.57
CA HIS A 11 -1.72 0.21 21.70
C HIS A 11 -3.12 0.77 21.96
N LEU A 12 -4.14 0.23 21.30
CA LEU A 12 -5.49 0.76 21.33
C LEU A 12 -6.50 -0.31 20.94
N GLN A 13 -7.60 -0.36 21.68
CA GLN A 13 -8.80 -1.10 21.30
C GLN A 13 -9.83 -0.12 20.71
N LEU A 14 -10.16 -0.27 19.43
CA LEU A 14 -11.02 0.69 18.71
C LEU A 14 -12.44 0.79 19.30
N THR A 15 -12.95 -0.29 19.87
CA THR A 15 -14.27 -0.28 20.53
C THR A 15 -14.29 0.60 21.78
N ASN A 16 -13.16 0.74 22.48
CA ASN A 16 -13.07 1.55 23.70
C ASN A 16 -13.10 3.07 23.40
N VAL A 17 -12.78 3.46 22.16
CA VAL A 17 -12.90 4.85 21.68
C VAL A 17 -14.22 5.10 20.93
N GLY A 18 -15.18 4.20 21.09
CA GLY A 18 -16.54 4.33 20.57
C GLY A 18 -16.68 4.05 19.07
N ILE A 19 -15.78 3.25 18.49
CA ILE A 19 -15.97 2.70 17.13
C ILE A 19 -16.82 1.44 17.21
N ARG A 20 -17.86 1.36 16.37
CA ARG A 20 -18.73 0.17 16.36
C ARG A 20 -18.00 -1.02 15.72
N PRO A 21 -18.09 -2.25 16.27
CA PRO A 21 -17.41 -3.42 15.72
C PRO A 21 -17.70 -3.68 14.23
N GLN A 22 -18.94 -3.45 13.79
CA GLN A 22 -19.37 -3.59 12.40
C GLN A 22 -18.63 -2.67 11.42
N ASN A 23 -18.08 -1.55 11.90
CA ASN A 23 -17.30 -0.61 11.09
C ASN A 23 -15.81 -1.00 11.01
N ILE A 24 -15.36 -1.98 11.81
CA ILE A 24 -13.97 -2.44 11.83
C ILE A 24 -13.76 -3.47 10.71
N CYS A 25 -13.66 -2.99 9.48
CA CYS A 25 -13.39 -3.81 8.31
C CYS A 25 -12.51 -3.07 7.30
N PHE A 26 -11.90 -3.80 6.35
CA PHE A 26 -11.00 -3.23 5.35
C PHE A 26 -11.63 -2.10 4.51
N ALA A 27 -12.95 -2.16 4.28
CA ALA A 27 -13.65 -1.14 3.51
C ALA A 27 -13.80 0.19 4.27
N ASN A 28 -13.84 0.14 5.60
CA ASN A 28 -14.21 1.28 6.44
C ASN A 28 -13.03 1.83 7.26
N VAL A 29 -12.03 1.00 7.57
CA VAL A 29 -10.84 1.39 8.34
C VAL A 29 -9.63 1.52 7.44
N THR A 30 -8.97 2.68 7.47
CA THR A 30 -7.69 2.89 6.78
C THR A 30 -6.61 3.34 7.77
N MET A 31 -5.39 2.87 7.52
CA MET A 31 -4.20 3.21 8.30
C MET A 31 -3.02 3.33 7.33
N GLU A 32 -2.67 4.57 7.01
CA GLU A 32 -1.60 4.86 6.04
C GLU A 32 -0.22 4.99 6.69
N SER A 33 -0.19 5.32 7.97
CA SER A 33 0.99 5.42 8.83
C SER A 33 0.66 5.02 10.27
N ASP A 34 1.65 5.10 11.15
CA ASP A 34 1.51 4.94 12.60
C ASP A 34 0.98 6.18 13.32
N LYS A 35 0.54 7.22 12.58
CA LYS A 35 0.04 8.48 13.16
C LYS A 35 -1.48 8.54 13.26
N PHE A 36 -2.18 8.04 12.25
CA PHE A 36 -3.64 8.21 12.16
C PHE A 36 -4.32 6.90 11.79
N ILE A 37 -5.45 6.64 12.45
CA ILE A 37 -6.43 5.64 12.02
C ILE A 37 -7.69 6.40 11.60
N VAL A 38 -8.21 6.08 10.42
CA VAL A 38 -9.47 6.65 9.95
C VAL A 38 -10.52 5.56 9.88
N VAL A 39 -11.70 5.85 10.42
CA VAL A 39 -12.86 4.97 10.34
C VAL A 39 -14.01 5.72 9.70
N ARG A 40 -14.57 5.15 8.64
CA ARG A 40 -15.85 5.61 8.08
C ARG A 40 -16.97 4.89 8.81
N GLU A 41 -17.87 5.65 9.41
CA GLU A 41 -19.00 5.13 10.16
C GLU A 41 -20.31 5.59 9.54
N MET A 42 -21.30 4.70 9.57
CA MET A 42 -22.69 5.04 9.29
C MET A 42 -23.46 5.01 10.62
N ILE A 43 -24.03 6.15 11.00
CA ILE A 43 -24.90 6.31 12.18
C ILE A 43 -26.30 6.63 11.67
N GLY A 44 -27.19 5.62 11.71
CA GLY A 44 -28.49 5.73 11.05
C GLY A 44 -28.29 5.97 9.56
N ASP A 45 -28.88 7.05 9.03
CA ASP A 45 -28.72 7.44 7.63
C ASP A 45 -27.57 8.43 7.37
N SER A 46 -26.85 8.85 8.42
CA SER A 46 -25.75 9.83 8.31
C SER A 46 -24.39 9.15 8.23
N GLN A 47 -23.60 9.51 7.23
CA GLN A 47 -22.18 9.12 7.13
C GLN A 47 -21.30 10.11 7.88
N GLN A 48 -20.33 9.58 8.61
CA GLN A 48 -19.29 10.37 9.25
C GLN A 48 -17.93 9.70 9.12
N VAL A 49 -16.89 10.50 9.29
CA VAL A 49 -15.50 10.06 9.34
C VAL A 49 -14.97 10.33 10.73
N VAL A 50 -14.43 9.30 11.36
CA VAL A 50 -13.75 9.37 12.66
C VAL A 50 -12.25 9.28 12.42
N ILE A 51 -11.51 10.29 12.88
CA ILE A 51 -10.07 10.37 12.78
C ILE A 51 -9.50 10.20 14.18
N ILE A 52 -8.71 9.15 14.37
CA ILE A 52 -8.03 8.83 15.62
C ILE A 52 -6.57 9.21 15.43
N ASP A 53 -6.12 10.22 16.18
CA ASP A 53 -4.70 10.57 16.28
C ASP A 53 -4.05 9.64 17.31
N LEU A 54 -3.03 8.88 16.91
CA LEU A 54 -2.36 7.94 17.81
C LEU A 54 -1.45 8.64 18.84
N ALA A 55 -1.21 9.95 18.69
CA ALA A 55 -0.60 10.77 19.75
C ALA A 55 -1.60 11.12 20.88
N ASP A 56 -2.90 11.17 20.58
CA ASP A 56 -3.98 11.38 21.53
C ASP A 56 -5.20 10.50 21.18
N PRO A 57 -5.09 9.17 21.38
CA PRO A 57 -6.10 8.22 20.92
C PRO A 57 -7.41 8.32 21.71
N THR A 58 -7.40 8.97 22.87
CA THR A 58 -8.58 9.14 23.73
C THR A 58 -9.57 10.17 23.22
N ASN A 59 -9.14 11.06 22.32
CA ASN A 59 -9.97 12.16 21.80
C ASN A 59 -10.18 12.05 20.28
N PRO A 60 -10.95 11.05 19.80
CA PRO A 60 -11.20 10.88 18.37
C PRO A 60 -12.01 12.05 17.79
N GLN A 61 -11.58 12.58 16.65
CA GLN A 61 -12.26 13.66 15.95
C GLN A 61 -13.33 13.09 15.01
N ARG A 62 -14.59 13.42 15.25
CA ARG A 62 -15.73 13.00 14.40
C ARG A 62 -16.15 14.15 13.49
N ARG A 63 -16.18 13.91 12.18
CA ARG A 63 -16.56 14.91 11.18
C ARG A 63 -17.67 14.38 10.27
N PRO A 64 -18.74 15.15 10.03
CA PRO A 64 -19.82 14.76 9.11
C PRO A 64 -19.35 14.88 7.66
N ILE A 65 -18.70 13.83 7.16
CA ILE A 65 -18.14 13.76 5.81
C ILE A 65 -18.76 12.54 5.12
N SER A 66 -19.39 12.78 3.97
CA SER A 66 -19.93 11.74 3.09
C SER A 66 -18.91 11.45 1.99
N ALA A 67 -18.35 10.24 1.97
CA ALA A 67 -17.34 9.81 1.01
C ALA A 67 -17.25 8.27 0.94
N ASP A 68 -16.99 7.75 -0.26
CA ASP A 68 -16.80 6.31 -0.52
C ASP A 68 -15.52 5.76 0.08
N SER A 69 -14.48 6.58 0.18
CA SER A 69 -13.19 6.19 0.72
C SER A 69 -12.46 7.41 1.26
N VAL A 70 -11.69 7.19 2.32
CA VAL A 70 -10.95 8.24 3.00
C VAL A 70 -9.60 7.69 3.43
N ILE A 71 -8.54 8.42 3.11
CA ILE A 71 -7.17 8.12 3.53
C ILE A 71 -6.51 9.38 4.10
N MET A 72 -5.82 9.24 5.23
CA MET A 72 -5.07 10.34 5.85
C MET A 72 -3.64 10.37 5.31
N HIS A 73 -3.09 11.57 5.21
CA HIS A 73 -1.69 11.77 4.89
C HIS A 73 -0.78 11.13 5.97
N PRO A 74 0.38 10.57 5.60
CA PRO A 74 1.23 9.83 6.55
C PRO A 74 1.69 10.61 7.78
N THR A 75 1.98 11.91 7.65
CA THR A 75 2.51 12.74 8.75
C THR A 75 1.67 13.99 9.08
N ALA A 76 1.22 14.75 8.08
CA ALA A 76 0.39 15.94 8.25
C ALA A 76 -1.12 15.65 8.43
N LYS A 77 -1.87 16.61 9.00
CA LYS A 77 -3.35 16.55 9.12
C LYS A 77 -4.05 16.94 7.80
N ILE A 78 -3.70 16.23 6.74
CA ILE A 78 -4.29 16.35 5.41
C ILE A 78 -5.10 15.08 5.15
N ILE A 79 -6.34 15.25 4.70
CA ILE A 79 -7.26 14.16 4.40
C ILE A 79 -7.56 14.14 2.91
N ALA A 80 -7.50 12.96 2.31
CA ALA A 80 -7.96 12.73 0.95
C ALA A 80 -9.29 11.97 0.98
N LEU A 81 -10.27 12.48 0.25
CA LEU A 81 -11.63 11.97 0.12
C LEU A 81 -11.89 11.53 -1.33
N LYS A 82 -12.55 10.38 -1.50
CA LYS A 82 -13.07 9.91 -2.79
C LYS A 82 -14.60 9.82 -2.71
N SER A 83 -15.29 10.45 -3.65
CA SER A 83 -16.75 10.33 -3.83
C SER A 83 -17.04 10.08 -5.31
N GLY A 84 -17.40 8.86 -5.66
CA GLY A 84 -17.42 8.36 -7.04
C GLY A 84 -16.06 8.54 -7.71
N LYS A 85 -16.05 9.34 -8.78
CA LYS A 85 -14.88 9.73 -9.57
C LYS A 85 -14.22 11.03 -9.11
N THR A 86 -14.79 11.70 -8.12
CA THR A 86 -14.29 12.96 -7.58
C THR A 86 -13.30 12.69 -6.45
N LEU A 87 -12.07 13.18 -6.60
CA LEU A 87 -11.03 13.14 -5.60
C LEU A 87 -10.82 14.53 -5.01
N GLN A 88 -10.75 14.63 -3.69
CA GLN A 88 -10.57 15.91 -3.00
C GLN A 88 -9.56 15.75 -1.87
N ILE A 89 -8.68 16.74 -1.72
CA ILE A 89 -7.70 16.81 -0.65
C ILE A 89 -8.02 18.06 0.17
N PHE A 90 -8.19 17.87 1.48
CA PHE A 90 -8.47 18.93 2.44
C PHE A 90 -7.39 18.97 3.51
N ASN A 91 -7.00 20.19 3.88
CA ASN A 91 -6.21 20.41 5.08
C ASN A 91 -7.16 20.63 6.25
N ILE A 92 -7.09 19.74 7.25
CA ILE A 92 -8.00 19.73 8.39
C ILE A 92 -7.73 20.91 9.33
N GLU A 93 -6.47 21.29 9.50
CA GLU A 93 -6.05 22.39 10.38
C GLU A 93 -6.45 23.74 9.79
N LEU A 94 -6.15 23.95 8.51
CA LEU A 94 -6.50 25.19 7.81
C LEU A 94 -7.98 25.24 7.40
N LYS A 95 -8.72 24.13 7.54
CA LYS A 95 -10.11 23.97 7.05
C LYS A 95 -10.26 24.38 5.59
N ALA A 96 -9.23 24.12 4.78
CA ALA A 96 -9.14 24.59 3.40
C ALA A 96 -9.05 23.40 2.43
N LYS A 97 -9.70 23.53 1.27
CA LYS A 97 -9.50 22.60 0.16
C LYS A 97 -8.12 22.86 -0.43
N VAL A 98 -7.26 21.84 -0.41
CA VAL A 98 -5.91 21.91 -0.99
C VAL A 98 -5.99 21.67 -2.49
N LYS A 99 -6.67 20.59 -2.90
CA LYS A 99 -6.73 20.17 -4.30
C LYS A 99 -7.98 19.36 -4.58
N ALA A 100 -8.45 19.38 -5.82
CA ALA A 100 -9.53 18.51 -6.27
C ALA A 100 -9.26 18.06 -7.71
N HIS A 101 -9.70 16.86 -8.04
CA HIS A 101 -9.57 16.31 -9.38
C HIS A 101 -10.76 15.39 -9.69
N GLN A 102 -11.32 15.53 -10.90
CA GLN A 102 -12.33 14.62 -11.42
C GLN A 102 -11.64 13.59 -12.31
N ASN A 103 -11.60 12.34 -11.88
CA ASN A 103 -11.03 11.27 -12.69
C ASN A 103 -12.01 10.84 -13.80
N SER A 104 -11.50 10.36 -14.93
CA SER A 104 -12.32 9.83 -16.03
C SER A 104 -12.94 8.47 -15.68
N GLU A 105 -12.13 7.60 -15.07
CA GLU A 105 -12.49 6.24 -14.66
C GLU A 105 -12.74 6.18 -13.15
N ASP A 106 -13.43 5.12 -12.70
CA ASP A 106 -13.56 4.87 -11.27
C ASP A 106 -12.22 4.37 -10.69
N ILE A 107 -11.84 4.96 -9.56
CA ILE A 107 -10.67 4.53 -8.80
C ILE A 107 -11.10 3.42 -7.85
N ILE A 108 -10.60 2.22 -8.11
CA ILE A 108 -10.93 1.00 -7.36
C ILE A 108 -10.03 0.81 -6.13
N PHE A 109 -8.83 1.39 -6.14
CA PHE A 109 -7.89 1.35 -5.04
C PHE A 109 -6.99 2.58 -5.09
N TRP A 110 -6.61 3.08 -3.93
CA TRP A 110 -5.71 4.22 -3.82
C TRP A 110 -5.00 4.22 -2.48
N LYS A 111 -3.80 4.80 -2.46
CA LYS A 111 -2.91 4.75 -1.29
C LYS A 111 -1.89 5.87 -1.33
N TRP A 112 -1.49 6.40 -0.17
CA TRP A 112 -0.29 7.23 -0.08
C TRP A 112 0.96 6.38 -0.29
N ILE A 113 1.81 6.77 -1.24
CA ILE A 113 3.08 6.08 -1.49
C ILE A 113 4.27 6.78 -0.84
N ASN A 114 4.14 8.09 -0.62
CA ASN A 114 5.05 8.93 0.13
C ASN A 114 4.24 10.13 0.64
N GLU A 115 4.89 11.10 1.30
CA GLU A 115 4.21 12.29 1.84
C GLU A 115 3.61 13.20 0.76
N LYS A 116 4.08 13.11 -0.48
CA LYS A 116 3.71 14.05 -1.54
C LYS A 116 2.76 13.45 -2.57
N THR A 117 2.65 12.14 -2.65
CA THR A 117 2.05 11.44 -3.80
C THR A 117 1.08 10.36 -3.35
N ILE A 118 -0.10 10.39 -3.97
CA ILE A 118 -1.13 9.36 -3.87
C ILE A 118 -1.08 8.52 -5.15
N ALA A 119 -1.02 7.19 -5.00
CA ALA A 119 -1.24 6.28 -6.10
C ALA A 119 -2.75 6.04 -6.27
N LEU A 120 -3.23 6.14 -7.50
CA LEU A 120 -4.60 5.90 -7.90
C LEU A 120 -4.60 4.71 -8.86
N VAL A 121 -5.44 3.71 -8.60
CA VAL A 121 -5.56 2.51 -9.41
C VAL A 121 -6.97 2.47 -9.98
N SER A 122 -7.08 2.55 -11.31
CA SER A 122 -8.33 2.32 -12.03
C SER A 122 -8.43 0.87 -12.50
N GLU A 123 -9.47 0.53 -13.25
CA GLU A 123 -9.59 -0.79 -13.87
C GLU A 123 -8.47 -1.08 -14.88
N THR A 124 -8.02 -0.05 -15.60
CA THR A 124 -7.10 -0.18 -16.73
C THR A 124 -5.67 0.24 -16.42
N ALA A 125 -5.45 1.18 -15.51
CA ALA A 125 -4.13 1.79 -15.30
C ALA A 125 -3.86 2.24 -13.86
N VAL A 126 -2.59 2.56 -13.61
CA VAL A 126 -2.13 3.16 -12.35
C VAL A 126 -1.60 4.57 -12.61
N TYR A 127 -2.01 5.51 -11.77
CA TYR A 127 -1.67 6.92 -11.83
C TYR A 127 -1.02 7.38 -10.53
N HIS A 128 -0.15 8.39 -10.60
CA HIS A 128 0.41 9.09 -9.45
C HIS A 128 -0.12 10.51 -9.42
N TRP A 129 -0.65 10.93 -8.28
CA TRP A 129 -1.17 12.27 -8.08
C TRP A 129 -0.40 12.97 -6.96
N SER A 130 0.37 13.98 -7.34
CA SER A 130 1.08 14.83 -6.39
C SER A 130 0.13 15.84 -5.75
N ILE A 131 0.27 16.03 -4.43
CA ILE A 131 -0.42 17.10 -3.70
C ILE A 131 0.27 18.45 -3.86
N GLU A 132 1.53 18.45 -4.30
CA GLU A 132 2.29 19.66 -4.60
C GLU A 132 1.99 20.13 -6.02
N GLY A 133 1.80 21.45 -6.17
CA GLY A 133 1.51 22.10 -7.45
C GLY A 133 0.13 21.75 -8.03
N GLU A 134 -0.12 22.22 -9.25
CA GLU A 134 -1.41 22.08 -9.94
C GLU A 134 -1.47 20.88 -10.89
N THR A 135 -0.52 19.95 -10.80
CA THR A 135 -0.44 18.82 -11.74
C THR A 135 -1.61 17.85 -11.58
N ALA A 136 -2.26 17.51 -12.68
CA ALA A 136 -3.23 16.41 -12.74
C ALA A 136 -2.53 15.05 -12.46
N PRO A 137 -3.29 14.00 -12.11
CA PRO A 137 -2.73 12.64 -12.00
C PRO A 137 -2.01 12.21 -13.27
N VAL A 138 -0.79 11.71 -13.11
CA VAL A 138 0.07 11.26 -14.21
C VAL A 138 0.00 9.75 -14.32
N LYS A 139 -0.28 9.23 -15.52
CA LYS A 139 -0.30 7.79 -15.79
C LYS A 139 1.11 7.21 -15.66
N MET A 140 1.26 6.14 -14.88
CA MET A 140 2.53 5.45 -14.69
C MET A 140 2.64 4.22 -15.58
N PHE A 141 1.65 3.33 -15.54
CA PHE A 141 1.62 2.12 -16.36
C PHE A 141 0.20 1.55 -16.49
N ASP A 142 0.00 0.74 -17.53
CA ASP A 142 -1.22 -0.05 -17.73
C ASP A 142 -1.23 -1.32 -16.89
N ARG A 143 -2.39 -1.66 -16.33
CA ARG A 143 -2.58 -2.89 -15.57
C ARG A 143 -2.41 -4.10 -16.48
N HIS A 144 -1.56 -5.02 -16.05
CA HIS A 144 -1.28 -6.24 -16.76
C HIS A 144 -2.50 -7.17 -16.69
N GLN A 145 -2.78 -7.90 -17.77
CA GLN A 145 -3.95 -8.79 -17.89
C GLN A 145 -4.02 -9.87 -16.80
N SER A 146 -2.89 -10.23 -16.20
CA SER A 146 -2.84 -11.15 -15.05
C SER A 146 -3.55 -10.63 -13.79
N LEU A 147 -3.80 -9.31 -13.71
CA LEU A 147 -4.53 -8.64 -12.63
C LEU A 147 -5.99 -8.33 -13.00
N SER A 148 -6.46 -8.74 -14.18
CA SER A 148 -7.87 -8.59 -14.56
C SER A 148 -8.76 -9.40 -13.62
N GLY A 149 -9.85 -8.80 -13.13
CA GLY A 149 -10.76 -9.42 -12.16
C GLY A 149 -10.16 -9.66 -10.76
N SER A 150 -8.93 -9.21 -10.50
CA SER A 150 -8.33 -9.31 -9.16
C SER A 150 -8.76 -8.13 -8.30
N GLN A 151 -9.09 -8.39 -7.03
CA GLN A 151 -9.28 -7.36 -6.02
C GLN A 151 -7.91 -6.79 -5.64
N ILE A 152 -7.70 -5.49 -5.86
CA ILE A 152 -6.45 -4.82 -5.51
C ILE A 152 -6.38 -4.63 -3.99
N ILE A 153 -5.30 -5.11 -3.38
CA ILE A 153 -5.10 -5.07 -1.93
C ILE A 153 -3.95 -4.17 -1.52
N ASN A 154 -2.99 -3.92 -2.41
CA ASN A 154 -1.85 -3.08 -2.09
C ASN A 154 -1.17 -2.49 -3.32
N TYR A 155 -0.49 -1.38 -3.09
CA TYR A 155 0.42 -0.76 -4.03
C TYR A 155 1.62 -0.21 -3.28
N ARG A 156 2.83 -0.47 -3.77
CA ARG A 156 4.07 0.03 -3.17
C ARG A 156 5.00 0.59 -4.24
N ALA A 157 5.73 1.62 -3.86
CA ALA A 157 6.87 2.14 -4.61
C ALA A 157 8.14 1.95 -3.78
N ASP A 158 9.30 1.89 -4.43
CA ASP A 158 10.57 2.04 -3.75
C ASP A 158 10.84 3.52 -3.39
N SER A 159 11.90 3.78 -2.62
CA SER A 159 12.23 5.12 -2.14
C SER A 159 12.50 6.14 -3.26
N GLU A 160 12.91 5.67 -4.45
CA GLU A 160 13.21 6.52 -5.61
C GLU A 160 12.06 6.53 -6.64
N CYS A 161 10.95 5.85 -6.36
CA CYS A 161 9.84 5.64 -7.30
C CYS A 161 10.27 5.10 -8.68
N LYS A 162 11.36 4.32 -8.71
CA LYS A 162 11.88 3.63 -9.90
C LYS A 162 11.23 2.26 -10.11
N TRP A 163 10.81 1.65 -9.01
CA TRP A 163 10.16 0.34 -8.98
C TRP A 163 8.80 0.48 -8.33
N LEU A 164 7.78 0.01 -9.04
CA LEU A 164 6.40 0.07 -8.61
C LEU A 164 5.84 -1.36 -8.58
N VAL A 165 5.11 -1.73 -7.54
CA VAL A 165 4.43 -3.02 -7.46
C VAL A 165 2.96 -2.83 -7.15
N LEU A 166 2.11 -3.40 -8.00
CA LEU A 166 0.67 -3.52 -7.77
C LEU A 166 0.36 -4.96 -7.35
N VAL A 167 -0.39 -5.12 -6.28
CA VAL A 167 -0.73 -6.43 -5.69
C VAL A 167 -2.24 -6.60 -5.67
N GLY A 168 -2.72 -7.68 -6.28
CA GLY A 168 -4.12 -8.07 -6.27
C GLY A 168 -4.30 -9.54 -5.89
N ILE A 169 -5.48 -9.87 -5.40
CA ILE A 169 -5.87 -11.24 -5.07
C ILE A 169 -7.11 -11.64 -5.85
N ALA A 170 -7.22 -12.92 -6.20
CA ALA A 170 -8.39 -13.49 -6.85
C ALA A 170 -8.75 -14.84 -6.21
N ALA A 171 -10.04 -15.11 -6.07
CA ALA A 171 -10.51 -16.43 -5.68
C ALA A 171 -10.49 -17.37 -6.88
N LYS A 172 -9.73 -18.47 -6.79
CA LYS A 172 -9.69 -19.55 -7.78
C LYS A 172 -9.78 -20.88 -7.05
N GLU A 173 -10.72 -21.74 -7.43
CA GLU A 173 -10.85 -23.10 -6.89
C GLU A 173 -10.84 -23.15 -5.34
N ASN A 174 -11.63 -22.29 -4.70
CA ASN A 174 -11.68 -22.14 -3.22
C ASN A 174 -10.34 -21.74 -2.57
N ARG A 175 -9.45 -21.07 -3.31
CA ARG A 175 -8.16 -20.55 -2.81
C ARG A 175 -7.97 -19.09 -3.21
N VAL A 176 -7.20 -18.37 -2.40
CA VAL A 176 -6.79 -16.99 -2.70
C VAL A 176 -5.46 -17.01 -3.44
N VAL A 177 -5.48 -16.68 -4.73
CA VAL A 177 -4.27 -16.55 -5.56
C VAL A 177 -3.84 -15.09 -5.57
N GLY A 178 -2.57 -14.85 -5.24
CA GLY A 178 -1.97 -13.52 -5.30
C GLY A 178 -1.29 -13.27 -6.64
N ASN A 179 -1.70 -12.22 -7.33
CA ASN A 179 -1.10 -11.73 -8.56
C ASN A 179 -0.43 -10.37 -8.29
N MET A 180 0.78 -10.20 -8.78
CA MET A 180 1.51 -8.94 -8.68
C MET A 180 2.03 -8.51 -10.04
N GLN A 181 2.12 -7.21 -10.24
CA GLN A 181 2.78 -6.60 -11.38
C GLN A 181 3.90 -5.71 -10.87
N LEU A 182 5.14 -6.12 -11.15
CA LEU A 182 6.33 -5.31 -10.89
C LEU A 182 6.65 -4.49 -12.14
N TYR A 183 6.69 -3.18 -12.01
CA TYR A 183 6.97 -2.24 -13.09
C TYR A 183 8.25 -1.45 -12.81
N SER A 184 9.08 -1.29 -13.85
CA SER A 184 10.25 -0.41 -13.84
C SER A 184 9.94 0.86 -14.60
N THR A 185 10.02 2.02 -13.95
CA THR A 185 9.77 3.32 -14.61
C THR A 185 10.87 3.67 -15.60
N GLU A 186 12.13 3.36 -15.29
CA GLU A 186 13.28 3.61 -16.17
C GLU A 186 13.21 2.77 -17.45
N ARG A 187 12.91 1.46 -17.30
CA ARG A 187 12.87 0.54 -18.44
C ARG A 187 11.52 0.54 -19.15
N ARG A 188 10.47 1.09 -18.53
CA ARG A 188 9.08 1.07 -18.98
C ARG A 188 8.56 -0.34 -19.28
N VAL A 189 8.95 -1.32 -18.45
CA VAL A 189 8.60 -2.74 -18.60
C VAL A 189 7.89 -3.24 -17.35
N SER A 190 6.85 -4.05 -17.55
CA SER A 190 6.12 -4.77 -16.51
C SER A 190 6.50 -6.24 -16.50
N GLN A 191 6.59 -6.83 -15.31
CA GLN A 191 6.74 -8.26 -15.10
C GLN A 191 5.62 -8.78 -14.18
N PRO A 192 4.79 -9.73 -14.65
CA PRO A 192 3.84 -10.41 -13.77
C PRO A 192 4.59 -11.38 -12.85
N ILE A 193 4.24 -11.37 -11.56
CA ILE A 193 4.81 -12.23 -10.53
C ILE A 193 3.66 -12.78 -9.68
N GLU A 194 3.68 -14.08 -9.40
CA GLU A 194 2.74 -14.66 -8.45
C GLU A 194 3.25 -14.43 -7.01
N GLY A 195 2.41 -13.81 -6.19
CA GLY A 195 2.69 -13.56 -4.79
C GLY A 195 1.60 -12.75 -4.10
N HIS A 196 1.54 -12.87 -2.78
CA HIS A 196 0.47 -12.32 -1.95
C HIS A 196 0.86 -11.00 -1.29
N VAL A 197 2.14 -10.82 -0.99
CA VAL A 197 2.67 -9.65 -0.27
C VAL A 197 4.05 -9.31 -0.83
N ALA A 198 4.33 -8.02 -0.96
CA ALA A 198 5.64 -7.51 -1.39
C ALA A 198 6.05 -6.25 -0.61
N SER A 199 7.36 -6.03 -0.52
CA SER A 199 7.97 -4.84 0.07
C SER A 199 9.33 -4.54 -0.59
N PHE A 200 9.69 -3.27 -0.65
CA PHE A 200 11.01 -2.80 -1.07
C PHE A 200 11.87 -2.47 0.15
N VAL A 201 13.15 -2.84 0.12
CA VAL A 201 14.10 -2.60 1.21
C VAL A 201 15.41 -2.09 0.64
N ARG A 202 15.86 -0.93 1.13
CA ARG A 202 17.19 -0.41 0.83
C ARG A 202 18.20 -1.02 1.80
N PHE A 203 19.16 -1.77 1.28
CA PHE A 203 20.14 -2.51 2.07
C PHE A 203 21.57 -2.25 1.56
N LYS A 204 22.45 -1.78 2.44
CA LYS A 204 23.87 -1.64 2.14
C LYS A 204 24.61 -2.91 2.59
N MET A 205 25.15 -3.64 1.63
CA MET A 205 25.99 -4.81 1.90
C MET A 205 27.42 -4.35 2.22
N ASP A 206 28.09 -5.08 3.11
CA ASP A 206 29.49 -4.82 3.45
C ASP A 206 30.36 -4.86 2.19
N GLY A 207 31.23 -3.86 2.03
CA GLY A 207 32.08 -3.69 0.85
C GLY A 207 31.42 -3.00 -0.34
N ASN A 208 30.10 -2.80 -0.37
CA ASN A 208 29.46 -2.05 -1.46
C ASN A 208 29.52 -0.53 -1.24
N PRO A 209 29.92 0.26 -2.25
CA PRO A 209 29.98 1.72 -2.14
C PRO A 209 28.58 2.35 -2.00
N HIS A 210 27.56 1.75 -2.65
CA HIS A 210 26.19 2.23 -2.65
C HIS A 210 25.21 1.16 -2.13
N PRO A 211 24.13 1.56 -1.44
CA PRO A 211 23.08 0.64 -1.01
C PRO A 211 22.35 0.03 -2.22
N SER A 212 21.99 -1.24 -2.12
CA SER A 212 21.16 -1.95 -3.09
C SER A 212 19.68 -1.81 -2.73
N ASN A 213 18.83 -1.72 -3.74
CA ASN A 213 17.39 -1.79 -3.55
C ASN A 213 16.91 -3.24 -3.76
N LEU A 214 16.36 -3.84 -2.71
CA LEU A 214 15.90 -5.23 -2.69
C LEU A 214 14.38 -5.29 -2.81
N PHE A 215 13.91 -6.11 -3.73
CA PHE A 215 12.49 -6.47 -3.82
C PHE A 215 12.27 -7.81 -3.10
N CYS A 216 11.48 -7.77 -2.04
CA CYS A 216 11.12 -8.95 -1.24
C CYS A 216 9.64 -9.24 -1.42
N PHE A 217 9.30 -10.47 -1.78
CA PHE A 217 7.91 -10.91 -1.89
C PHE A 217 7.71 -12.31 -1.34
N PHE A 218 6.48 -12.58 -0.91
CA PHE A 218 6.06 -13.87 -0.40
C PHE A 218 5.00 -14.47 -1.33
N ARG A 219 5.13 -15.78 -1.56
CA ARG A 219 4.14 -16.61 -2.25
C ARG A 219 3.95 -17.89 -1.45
N GLU A 220 2.71 -18.23 -1.19
CA GLU A 220 2.36 -19.54 -0.67
C GLU A 220 2.55 -20.61 -1.77
N LYS A 221 3.46 -21.57 -1.54
CA LYS A 221 3.67 -22.71 -2.43
C LYS A 221 3.19 -23.99 -1.76
N ARG A 222 2.33 -24.75 -2.45
CA ARG A 222 1.67 -25.95 -1.90
C ARG A 222 2.51 -27.24 -1.95
N SER A 223 3.83 -27.16 -1.87
CA SER A 223 4.68 -28.37 -1.80
C SER A 223 5.60 -28.28 -0.57
N TRP A 224 5.37 -29.20 0.36
CA TRP A 224 6.22 -29.65 1.47
C TRP A 224 7.51 -28.85 1.71
N TRP A 225 7.58 -28.15 2.84
CA TRP A 225 8.80 -27.63 3.49
C TRP A 225 9.90 -27.16 2.52
N LYS A 226 9.61 -26.18 1.67
CA LYS A 226 10.64 -25.39 1.01
C LYS A 226 10.29 -23.91 1.07
N THR A 227 10.78 -23.23 2.11
CA THR A 227 10.91 -21.77 2.13
C THR A 227 11.88 -21.36 1.02
N SER A 228 11.37 -21.21 -0.19
CA SER A 228 12.15 -20.71 -1.32
C SER A 228 12.18 -19.19 -1.25
N ARG A 229 13.18 -18.60 -0.59
CA ARG A 229 13.51 -17.18 -0.77
C ARG A 229 14.02 -17.01 -2.21
N HIS A 230 13.17 -16.55 -3.11
CA HIS A 230 13.65 -16.04 -4.40
C HIS A 230 14.15 -14.60 -4.21
N ARG A 231 15.47 -14.42 -4.17
CA ARG A 231 16.07 -13.11 -4.47
C ARG A 231 16.15 -12.98 -5.99
N SER A 232 15.36 -12.08 -6.57
CA SER A 232 15.63 -11.60 -7.92
C SER A 232 16.50 -10.36 -7.80
N TRP A 233 17.73 -10.43 -8.31
CA TRP A 233 18.62 -9.28 -8.39
C TRP A 233 18.32 -8.54 -9.69
N LEU A 234 17.79 -7.33 -9.60
CA LEU A 234 17.70 -6.42 -10.73
C LEU A 234 18.97 -5.56 -10.74
N THR A 235 20.05 -6.08 -11.34
CA THR A 235 21.26 -5.29 -11.59
C THR A 235 21.11 -4.53 -12.91
N THR A 236 21.31 -3.22 -12.88
CA THR A 236 21.58 -2.39 -14.05
C THR A 236 23.00 -2.66 -14.54
N GLY A 237 23.13 -3.20 -15.76
CA GLY A 237 24.34 -3.09 -16.58
C GLY A 237 25.60 -3.85 -16.15
N ARG A 238 25.68 -5.15 -16.48
CA ARG A 238 26.82 -5.82 -17.16
C ARG A 238 26.54 -7.33 -17.19
N LYS A 239 26.56 -7.93 -18.39
CA LYS A 239 26.54 -9.39 -18.55
C LYS A 239 27.79 -9.96 -17.90
N SER A 240 27.65 -10.62 -16.75
CA SER A 240 28.62 -11.60 -16.27
C SER A 240 27.87 -12.88 -15.92
N THR A 241 28.25 -13.95 -16.60
CA THR A 241 27.80 -15.31 -16.37
C THR A 241 28.45 -15.82 -15.08
N LEU A 242 27.68 -15.89 -14.00
CA LEU A 242 28.06 -16.61 -12.78
C LEU A 242 26.93 -17.59 -12.40
N PRO A 243 27.28 -18.78 -11.87
CA PRO A 243 26.36 -19.89 -11.72
C PRO A 243 25.28 -19.62 -10.67
N LYS A 244 24.10 -20.21 -10.87
CA LYS A 244 22.98 -20.20 -9.92
C LYS A 244 23.34 -21.01 -8.67
N GLU A 245 23.97 -20.38 -7.69
CA GLU A 245 24.12 -20.99 -6.36
C GLU A 245 22.86 -20.76 -5.52
N SER A 246 22.12 -21.86 -5.29
CA SER A 246 21.09 -21.95 -4.27
C SER A 246 21.78 -22.10 -2.92
N CYS A 247 21.92 -21.01 -2.16
CA CYS A 247 22.44 -21.09 -0.80
C CYS A 247 21.37 -21.75 0.11
N ARG A 248 21.53 -23.05 0.36
CA ARG A 248 20.80 -23.80 1.40
C ARG A 248 21.52 -23.60 2.73
N ARG A 249 20.87 -22.94 3.69
CA ARG A 249 21.17 -23.15 5.12
C ARG A 249 19.94 -23.75 5.77
N THR A 250 20.03 -25.03 6.08
CA THR A 250 19.10 -25.73 6.97
C THR A 250 19.44 -25.30 8.39
N VAL A 251 18.54 -24.58 9.05
CA VAL A 251 18.62 -24.40 10.50
C VAL A 251 17.73 -25.50 11.08
N HIS A 252 18.35 -26.50 11.70
CA HIS A 252 17.63 -27.44 12.55
C HIS A 252 17.44 -26.75 13.92
N CYS A 253 16.20 -26.72 14.40
CA CYS A 253 15.91 -26.50 15.83
C CYS A 253 16.39 -27.70 16.64
#